data_AF-A0A6M2DAL3-F1
#
_entry.id   AF-A0A6M2DAL3-F1
#
_cell.length_a   1.000
_cell.length_b   1.000
_cell.length_c   1.000
_cell.angle_alpha   90.00
_cell.angle_beta   90.00
_cell.angle_gamma   90.00
#
_symmetry.space_group_name_H-M   'P 1'
#
loop_
_entity.id
_entity.type
_entity.pdbx_description
1 polymer ?
#
loop_
_entity_poly.entity_id
_entity_poly.type
_entity_poly.pdbx_seq_one_letter_code
_entity_poly.pdbx_strand_id
1 'polypeptide(L)'
;MQSYAADLIECLDAKTPVILALEGRMMSLLCQRSEKLVQRRHQDIKDQAEECNIAVKAMRGQPVEANNRGSQQRSWRAAEREGRRVRRHKAREAQHQSLAQPRNLVHHGGMSTDDEQLDADRLSFDKERELILDDARHVFEDVTEQFSSVTALKQKFERWKGDFGKSYEQAYIPLCLVKLLVPFVRLQMVAWNPIEMYFCIVHWKGTEG
;
A
#
# COMPACT_ATOMS: atom_id res chain seq x y z
N MET A 1 3.39 -37.08 -16.79
CA MET A 1 2.52 -36.16 -16.03
C MET A 1 2.83 -36.16 -14.54
N GLN A 2 3.11 -37.31 -13.92
CA GLN A 2 3.54 -37.37 -12.52
C GLN A 2 4.85 -36.59 -12.25
N SER A 3 5.87 -36.74 -13.09
CA SER A 3 7.12 -35.96 -12.99
C SER A 3 6.86 -34.46 -13.04
N TYR A 4 6.16 -34.00 -14.08
CA TYR A 4 5.75 -32.59 -14.21
C TYR A 4 5.03 -32.05 -12.96
N ALA A 5 4.10 -32.83 -12.39
CA ALA A 5 3.38 -32.40 -11.19
C ALA A 5 4.29 -32.31 -9.96
N ALA A 6 5.23 -33.25 -9.81
CA ALA A 6 6.23 -33.20 -8.75
C ALA A 6 7.16 -31.98 -8.90
N ASP A 7 7.70 -31.76 -10.10
CA ASP A 7 8.58 -30.63 -10.42
C ASP A 7 7.86 -29.29 -10.19
N LEU A 8 6.57 -29.21 -10.56
CA LEU A 8 5.74 -28.03 -10.29
C LEU A 8 5.58 -27.78 -8.79
N ILE A 9 5.26 -28.83 -8.01
CA ILE A 9 5.10 -28.69 -6.57
C ILE A 9 6.41 -28.24 -5.92
N GLU A 10 7.53 -28.86 -6.27
CA GLU A 10 8.86 -28.47 -5.79
C GLU A 10 9.19 -27.01 -6.13
N CYS A 11 8.90 -26.59 -7.36
CA CYS A 11 9.05 -25.20 -7.78
C CYS A 11 8.20 -24.25 -6.94
N LEU A 12 6.90 -24.55 -6.75
CA LEU A 12 6.00 -23.70 -5.99
C LEU A 12 6.36 -23.67 -4.50
N ASP A 13 6.79 -24.78 -3.93
CA ASP A 13 7.25 -24.86 -2.54
C ASP A 13 8.52 -24.03 -2.33
N ALA A 14 9.43 -24.00 -3.31
CA ALA A 14 10.61 -23.14 -3.28
C ALA A 14 10.27 -21.64 -3.41
N LYS A 15 9.29 -21.28 -4.25
CA LYS A 15 8.91 -19.87 -4.49
C LYS A 15 7.96 -19.29 -3.46
N THR A 16 7.14 -20.11 -2.81
CA THR A 16 6.21 -19.68 -1.77
C THR A 16 6.87 -18.86 -0.65
N PRO A 17 7.99 -19.28 -0.01
CA PRO A 17 8.62 -18.49 1.04
C PRO A 17 9.16 -17.14 0.54
N VAL A 18 9.62 -17.06 -0.71
CA VAL A 18 10.05 -15.80 -1.34
C VAL A 18 8.88 -14.84 -1.48
N ILE A 19 7.74 -15.33 -1.98
CA ILE A 19 6.51 -14.55 -2.12
C ILE A 19 6.02 -14.07 -0.76
N LEU A 20 6.02 -14.93 0.26
CA LEU A 20 5.67 -14.58 1.64
C LEU A 20 6.56 -13.47 2.21
N ALA A 21 7.86 -13.50 1.92
CA ALA A 21 8.79 -12.48 2.37
C ALA A 21 8.50 -11.13 1.71
N LEU A 22 8.16 -11.11 0.42
CA LEU A 22 7.77 -9.89 -0.31
C LEU A 22 6.46 -9.30 0.23
N GLU A 23 5.45 -10.14 0.45
CA GLU A 23 4.20 -9.71 1.10
C GLU A 23 4.47 -9.13 2.49
N GLY A 24 5.30 -9.80 3.30
CA GLY A 24 5.68 -9.33 4.63
C GLY A 24 6.39 -7.97 4.59
N ARG A 25 7.29 -7.76 3.63
CA ARG A 25 7.97 -6.47 3.41
C ARG A 25 6.97 -5.37 3.03
N MET A 26 6.05 -5.62 2.08
CA MET A 26 5.04 -4.64 1.70
C MET A 26 4.12 -4.31 2.87
N MET A 27 3.63 -5.33 3.59
CA MET A 27 2.77 -5.12 4.75
C MET A 27 3.47 -4.30 5.83
N SER A 28 4.74 -4.61 6.13
CA SER A 28 5.54 -3.82 7.06
C SER A 28 5.69 -2.37 6.60
N LEU A 29 5.95 -2.14 5.32
CA LEU A 29 6.09 -0.78 4.76
C LEU A 29 4.78 0.02 4.91
N LEU A 30 3.63 -0.60 4.60
CA LEU A 30 2.31 0.01 4.76
C LEU A 30 1.96 0.28 6.23
N CYS A 31 2.25 -0.67 7.14
CA CYS A 31 2.07 -0.53 8.58
C CYS A 31 2.92 0.62 9.14
N GLN A 32 4.21 0.69 8.79
CA GLN A 32 5.08 1.78 9.22
C GLN A 32 4.56 3.15 8.77
N ARG A 33 4.05 3.25 7.54
CA ARG A 33 3.45 4.48 7.03
C ARG A 33 2.18 4.86 7.80
N SER A 34 1.28 3.90 8.03
CA SER A 34 0.03 4.17 8.75
C SER A 34 0.29 4.56 10.21
N GLU A 35 1.20 3.86 10.89
CA GLU A 35 1.61 4.16 12.26
C GLU A 35 2.19 5.57 12.37
N LYS A 36 3.08 5.97 11.46
CA LYS A 36 3.63 7.35 11.45
C LYS A 36 2.54 8.40 11.35
N LEU A 37 1.57 8.22 10.45
CA LEU A 37 0.44 9.14 10.27
C LEU A 37 -0.45 9.19 11.52
N VAL A 38 -0.76 8.02 12.09
CA VAL A 38 -1.57 7.90 13.30
C VAL A 38 -0.87 8.56 14.48
N GLN A 39 0.41 8.28 14.72
CA GLN A 39 1.18 8.88 15.82
C GLN A 39 1.26 10.40 15.70
N ARG A 40 1.50 10.91 14.48
CA ARG A 40 1.49 12.35 14.23
C ARG A 40 0.13 12.97 14.56
N ARG A 41 -0.97 12.34 14.12
CA ARG A 41 -2.33 12.84 14.41
C ARG A 41 -2.61 12.85 15.91
N HIS A 42 -2.25 11.79 16.63
CA HIS A 42 -2.37 11.75 18.09
C HIS A 42 -1.57 12.88 18.75
N GLN A 43 -0.38 13.16 18.23
CA GLN A 43 0.47 14.22 18.76
C GLN A 43 -0.10 15.61 18.47
N ASP A 44 -0.63 15.82 17.27
CA ASP A 44 -1.28 17.08 16.88
C ASP A 44 -2.50 17.37 17.77
N ILE A 45 -3.34 16.36 18.08
CA ILE A 45 -4.47 16.49 19.00
C ILE A 45 -4.01 16.85 20.42
N LYS A 46 -2.97 16.17 20.92
CA LYS A 46 -2.40 16.46 22.25
C LYS A 46 -1.88 17.89 22.34
N ASP A 47 -1.19 18.36 21.30
CA ASP A 47 -0.65 19.72 21.26
C ASP A 47 -1.78 20.76 21.24
N GLN A 48 -2.84 20.52 20.45
CA GLN A 48 -4.00 21.41 20.42
C GLN A 48 -4.75 21.46 21.76
N ALA A 49 -4.91 20.32 22.43
CA ALA A 49 -5.52 20.26 23.76
C ALA A 49 -4.71 21.07 24.79
N GLU A 50 -3.38 20.97 24.74
CA GLU A 50 -2.50 21.76 25.60
C GLU A 50 -2.54 23.26 25.28
N GLU A 51 -2.56 23.63 24.00
CA GLU A 51 -2.75 25.02 23.55
C GLU A 51 -4.06 25.61 24.08
N CYS A 52 -5.17 24.86 23.99
CA CYS A 52 -6.45 25.24 24.57
C CYS A 52 -6.38 25.39 26.08
N ASN A 53 -5.75 24.45 26.79
CA ASN A 53 -5.58 24.53 28.24
C ASN A 53 -4.78 25.77 28.67
N ILE A 54 -3.69 26.08 27.97
CA ILE A 54 -2.89 27.28 28.21
C ILE A 54 -3.71 28.55 27.96
N ALA A 55 -4.46 28.61 26.85
CA ALA A 55 -5.33 29.74 26.54
C ALA A 55 -6.41 29.94 27.62
N VAL A 56 -7.01 28.86 28.12
CA VAL A 56 -8.00 28.92 29.21
C VAL A 56 -7.37 29.39 30.51
N LYS A 57 -6.19 28.89 30.89
CA LYS A 57 -5.45 29.35 32.07
C LYS A 57 -5.13 30.85 31.98
N ALA A 58 -4.65 31.30 30.82
CA ALA A 58 -4.35 32.71 30.56
C ALA A 58 -5.61 33.59 30.69
N MET A 59 -6.74 33.16 30.13
CA MET A 59 -8.03 33.87 30.25
C MET A 59 -8.51 33.95 31.71
N ARG A 60 -8.16 32.97 32.55
CA ARG A 60 -8.48 32.95 33.99
C ARG A 60 -7.44 33.64 34.87
N GLY A 61 -6.41 34.29 34.28
CA GLY A 61 -5.33 34.94 35.02
C GLY A 61 -4.47 33.97 35.83
N GLN A 62 -4.50 32.67 35.52
CA GLN A 62 -3.68 31.67 36.21
C GLN A 62 -2.26 31.65 35.64
N PRO A 63 -1.24 31.40 36.48
CA PRO A 63 0.14 31.30 36.02
C PRO A 63 0.31 30.13 35.03
N VAL A 64 0.96 30.40 33.90
CA VAL A 64 1.33 29.41 32.89
C VAL A 64 2.77 28.99 33.14
N GLU A 65 3.01 27.71 33.42
CA GLU A 65 4.37 27.19 33.64
C GLU A 65 5.20 27.25 32.35
N ALA A 66 6.27 28.05 32.38
CA ALA A 66 7.19 28.23 31.26
C ALA A 66 8.21 27.09 31.17
N ASN A 67 7.79 25.92 30.70
CA ASN A 67 8.76 24.88 30.31
C ASN A 67 9.39 25.25 28.95
N ASN A 68 10.51 25.99 28.97
CA ASN A 68 11.15 26.58 27.78
C ASN A 68 11.59 25.57 26.70
N ARG A 69 12.06 24.38 27.07
CA ARG A 69 12.44 23.36 26.07
C ARG A 69 11.21 22.73 25.43
N GLY A 70 10.22 22.39 26.26
CA GLY A 70 8.94 21.87 25.78
C GLY A 70 8.17 22.89 24.93
N SER A 71 8.24 24.18 25.26
CA SER A 71 7.55 25.25 24.53
C SER A 71 8.12 25.45 23.14
N GLN A 72 9.44 25.38 22.98
CA GLN A 72 10.08 25.54 21.68
C GLN A 72 9.78 24.35 20.74
N GLN A 73 9.83 23.11 21.24
CA GLN A 73 9.49 21.93 20.45
C GLN A 73 7.98 21.86 20.10
N ARG A 74 7.11 22.39 20.97
CA ARG A 74 5.67 22.58 20.65
C ARG A 74 5.48 23.64 19.57
N SER A 75 6.14 24.79 19.70
CA SER A 75 6.06 25.88 18.73
C SER A 75 6.52 25.44 17.34
N TRP A 76 7.60 24.65 17.24
CA TRP A 76 8.05 24.09 15.97
C TRP A 76 7.00 23.17 15.33
N ARG A 77 6.38 22.26 16.10
CA ARG A 77 5.30 21.38 15.62
C ARG A 77 4.03 22.16 15.23
N ALA A 78 3.71 23.23 15.96
CA ALA A 78 2.60 24.13 15.61
C ALA A 78 2.86 24.86 14.29
N ALA A 79 4.07 25.37 14.07
CA ALA A 79 4.48 25.99 12.81
C ALA A 79 4.46 24.97 11.66
N GLU A 80 4.90 23.73 11.89
CA GLU A 80 4.85 22.66 10.91
C GLU A 80 3.41 22.32 10.51
N ARG A 81 2.50 22.19 11.49
CA ARG A 81 1.06 22.02 11.28
C ARG A 81 0.46 23.15 10.45
N GLU A 82 0.79 24.40 10.77
CA GLU A 82 0.29 25.55 10.03
C GLU A 82 0.87 25.61 8.61
N GLY A 83 2.14 25.23 8.44
CA GLY A 83 2.76 25.03 7.13
C GLY A 83 1.99 24.03 6.24
N ARG A 84 1.53 22.91 6.82
CA ARG A 84 0.62 21.95 6.14
C ARG A 84 -0.69 22.60 5.72
N ARG A 85 -1.35 23.35 6.60
CA ARG A 85 -2.60 24.08 6.28
C ARG A 85 -2.43 25.08 5.15
N VAL A 86 -1.35 25.85 5.16
CA VAL A 86 -1.03 26.83 4.11
C VAL A 86 -0.76 26.15 2.77
N ARG A 87 -0.01 25.04 2.73
CA ARG A 87 0.21 24.27 1.49
C ARG A 87 -1.11 23.80 0.89
N ARG A 88 -2.02 23.25 1.70
CA ARG A 88 -3.38 22.85 1.27
C ARG A 88 -4.18 24.01 0.72
N HIS A 89 -4.10 25.18 1.36
CA HIS A 89 -4.78 26.38 0.88
C HIS A 89 -4.28 26.79 -0.51
N LYS A 90 -2.95 26.90 -0.67
CA LYS A 90 -2.32 27.27 -1.94
C LYS A 90 -2.61 26.27 -3.06
N ALA A 91 -2.58 24.96 -2.78
CA ALA A 91 -2.89 23.93 -3.77
C ALA A 91 -4.34 24.05 -4.29
N ARG A 92 -5.29 24.35 -3.40
CA ARG A 92 -6.69 24.60 -3.79
C ARG A 92 -6.84 25.87 -4.61
N GLU A 93 -6.17 26.96 -4.21
CA GLU A 93 -6.19 28.22 -4.97
C GLU A 93 -5.64 28.02 -6.39
N ALA A 94 -4.53 27.29 -6.53
CA ALA A 94 -3.95 26.96 -7.83
C ALA A 94 -4.90 26.10 -8.70
N GLN A 95 -5.54 25.08 -8.10
CA GLN A 95 -6.51 24.24 -8.81
C GLN A 95 -7.73 25.05 -9.25
N HIS A 96 -8.23 25.96 -8.40
CA HIS A 96 -9.35 26.82 -8.72
C HIS A 96 -9.02 27.83 -9.83
N GLN A 97 -7.76 28.29 -9.91
CA GLN A 97 -7.28 29.16 -11.00
C GLN A 97 -7.11 28.42 -12.34
N SER A 98 -6.82 27.11 -12.32
CA SER A 98 -6.63 26.30 -13.53
C SER A 98 -7.91 25.85 -14.24
N LEU A 99 -9.09 26.03 -13.64
CA LEU A 99 -10.38 25.62 -14.21
C LEU A 99 -11.02 26.78 -14.99
N ALA A 100 -11.29 26.55 -16.30
CA ALA A 100 -11.87 27.56 -17.22
C ALA A 100 -13.29 28.02 -16.85
N GLN A 101 -14.00 27.28 -16.00
CA GLN A 101 -15.25 27.67 -15.37
C GLN A 101 -15.15 27.38 -13.86
N PRO A 102 -15.45 28.35 -12.97
CA PRO A 102 -15.46 28.12 -11.54
C PRO A 102 -16.61 27.17 -11.20
N ARG A 103 -16.33 25.87 -11.09
CA ARG A 103 -17.21 24.99 -10.32
C ARG A 103 -17.11 25.48 -8.88
N ASN A 104 -18.25 25.85 -8.29
CA ASN A 104 -18.43 26.07 -6.86
C ASN A 104 -18.17 24.75 -6.09
N LEU A 105 -16.94 24.26 -6.10
CA LEU A 105 -16.45 23.28 -5.14
C LEU A 105 -16.17 24.06 -3.85
N VAL A 106 -17.24 24.47 -3.18
CA VAL A 106 -17.18 25.15 -1.89
C VAL A 106 -16.47 24.21 -0.92
N HIS A 107 -15.21 24.52 -0.62
CA HIS A 107 -14.44 23.77 0.36
C HIS A 107 -14.98 24.13 1.75
N HIS A 108 -15.78 23.24 2.35
CA HIS A 108 -16.24 23.42 3.72
C HIS A 108 -15.08 23.17 4.70
N GLY A 109 -14.93 24.07 5.69
CA GLY A 109 -13.95 23.89 6.76
C GLY A 109 -14.12 22.51 7.42
N GLY A 110 -13.02 21.77 7.58
CA GLY A 110 -13.04 20.41 8.12
C GLY A 110 -13.01 19.27 7.10
N MET A 111 -13.16 19.55 5.80
CA MET A 111 -13.05 18.53 4.72
C MET A 111 -11.60 18.20 4.32
N SER A 112 -10.61 18.70 5.06
CA SER A 112 -9.21 18.53 4.72
C SER A 112 -8.68 17.20 5.25
N THR A 113 -8.29 16.28 4.37
CA THR A 113 -7.59 15.06 4.81
C THR A 113 -6.24 15.43 5.42
N ASP A 114 -5.92 14.83 6.57
CA ASP A 114 -4.65 15.01 7.27
C ASP A 114 -3.67 13.89 6.90
N ASP A 115 -3.51 13.63 5.61
CA ASP A 115 -2.64 12.56 5.10
C ASP A 115 -1.36 13.11 4.45
N GLU A 116 -1.11 14.42 4.55
CA GLU A 116 0.10 15.04 4.01
C GLU A 116 1.36 14.52 4.71
N GLN A 117 2.25 13.87 3.97
CA GLN A 117 3.55 13.44 4.45
C GLN A 117 4.64 14.43 4.04
N LEU A 118 5.79 14.39 4.73
CA LEU A 118 6.99 15.08 4.25
C LEU A 118 7.41 14.48 2.91
N ASP A 119 7.84 15.32 1.96
CA ASP A 119 8.23 14.85 0.62
C ASP A 119 9.35 13.79 0.69
N ALA A 120 10.29 13.94 1.63
CA ALA A 120 11.34 12.95 1.87
C ALA A 120 10.79 11.59 2.33
N ASP A 121 9.80 11.57 3.23
CA ASP A 121 9.16 10.34 3.70
C ASP A 121 8.34 9.68 2.59
N ARG A 122 7.69 10.48 1.74
CA ARG A 122 6.97 9.98 0.57
C ARG A 122 7.92 9.35 -0.44
N LEU A 123 9.01 10.04 -0.78
CA LEU A 123 10.02 9.55 -1.72
C LEU A 123 10.69 8.27 -1.22
N SER A 124 10.98 8.16 0.08
CA SER A 124 11.55 6.93 0.65
C SER A 124 10.58 5.76 0.62
N PHE A 125 9.30 6.01 0.93
CA PHE A 125 8.24 5.00 0.80
C PHE A 125 8.08 4.54 -0.65
N ASP A 126 8.02 5.47 -1.61
CA ASP A 126 7.86 5.15 -3.03
C ASP A 126 9.05 4.34 -3.56
N LYS A 127 10.27 4.67 -3.13
CA LYS A 127 11.47 3.90 -3.45
C LYS A 127 11.43 2.48 -2.91
N GLU A 128 11.15 2.30 -1.62
CA GLU A 128 11.09 0.96 -1.02
C GLU A 128 9.96 0.12 -1.64
N ARG A 129 8.81 0.76 -1.91
CA ARG A 129 7.71 0.12 -2.63
C ARG A 129 8.16 -0.35 -4.01
N GLU A 130 8.83 0.50 -4.79
CA GLU A 130 9.30 0.10 -6.12
C GLU A 130 10.31 -1.04 -6.06
N LEU A 131 11.22 -1.04 -5.07
CA LEU A 131 12.16 -2.15 -4.87
C LEU A 131 11.42 -3.47 -4.61
N ILE A 132 10.40 -3.47 -3.75
CA ILE A 132 9.59 -4.68 -3.49
C ILE A 132 8.87 -5.15 -4.76
N LEU A 133 8.34 -4.23 -5.57
CA LEU A 133 7.65 -4.56 -6.82
C LEU A 133 8.62 -5.07 -7.89
N ASP A 134 9.83 -4.53 -7.92
CA ASP A 134 10.89 -5.00 -8.79
C ASP A 134 11.30 -6.43 -8.42
N ASP A 135 11.58 -6.68 -7.14
CA ASP A 135 11.87 -8.04 -6.65
C ASP A 135 10.73 -9.02 -6.97
N ALA A 136 9.46 -8.57 -6.85
CA ALA A 136 8.29 -9.38 -7.19
C ALA A 136 8.24 -9.77 -8.68
N ARG A 137 8.68 -8.89 -9.59
CA ARG A 137 8.73 -9.20 -11.04
C ARG A 137 9.74 -10.31 -11.37
N HIS A 138 10.80 -10.44 -10.58
CA HIS A 138 11.90 -11.39 -10.84
C HIS A 138 11.72 -12.75 -10.11
N VAL A 139 10.63 -12.96 -9.35
CA VAL A 139 10.43 -14.19 -8.55
C VAL A 139 10.49 -15.48 -9.37
N PHE A 140 10.01 -15.46 -10.61
CA PHE A 140 9.94 -16.63 -11.51
C PHE A 140 10.93 -16.57 -12.69
N GLU A 141 11.87 -15.62 -12.70
CA GLU A 141 12.79 -15.44 -13.83
C GLU A 141 13.77 -16.62 -14.02
N ASP A 142 14.19 -17.23 -12.91
CA ASP A 142 15.04 -18.42 -12.85
C ASP A 142 14.28 -19.75 -13.06
N VAL A 143 12.97 -19.69 -13.27
CA VAL A 143 12.11 -20.87 -13.43
C VAL A 143 11.85 -21.14 -14.91
N THR A 144 11.83 -22.42 -15.28
CA THR A 144 11.47 -22.82 -16.65
C THR A 144 10.08 -22.27 -17.03
N GLU A 145 9.92 -21.83 -18.28
CA GLU A 145 8.69 -21.19 -18.80
C GLU A 145 7.41 -21.98 -18.51
N GLN A 146 7.49 -23.30 -18.49
CA GLN A 146 6.36 -24.19 -18.19
C GLN A 146 5.76 -24.04 -16.78
N PHE A 147 6.48 -23.43 -15.83
CA PHE A 147 6.03 -23.21 -14.45
C PHE A 147 5.97 -21.72 -14.05
N SER A 148 6.44 -20.81 -14.91
CA SER A 148 6.62 -19.39 -14.56
C SER A 148 5.33 -18.57 -14.61
N SER A 149 4.26 -19.08 -15.23
CA SER A 149 3.01 -18.34 -15.39
C SER A 149 1.76 -19.20 -15.26
N VAL A 150 0.65 -18.56 -14.87
CA VAL A 150 -0.68 -19.18 -14.83
C VAL A 150 -1.11 -19.67 -16.22
N THR A 151 -0.73 -18.95 -17.27
CA THR A 151 -1.03 -19.34 -18.67
C THR A 151 -0.35 -20.65 -19.04
N ALA A 152 0.94 -20.81 -18.73
CA ALA A 152 1.68 -22.04 -18.98
C ALA A 152 1.07 -23.23 -18.21
N LEU A 153 0.72 -23.00 -16.94
CA LEU A 153 0.04 -24.00 -16.11
C LEU A 153 -1.30 -24.43 -16.70
N LYS A 154 -2.13 -23.44 -17.07
CA LYS A 154 -3.44 -23.66 -17.68
C LYS A 154 -3.32 -24.53 -18.93
N GLN A 155 -2.44 -24.17 -19.87
CA GLN A 155 -2.25 -24.92 -21.11
C GLN A 155 -1.86 -26.38 -20.83
N LYS A 156 -0.98 -26.63 -19.83
CA LYS A 156 -0.59 -27.99 -19.47
C LYS A 156 -1.74 -28.79 -18.88
N PHE A 157 -2.49 -28.20 -17.95
CA PHE A 157 -3.62 -28.88 -17.29
C PHE A 157 -4.81 -29.09 -18.23
N GLU A 158 -5.07 -28.19 -19.17
CA GLU A 158 -6.10 -28.37 -20.20
C GLU A 158 -5.75 -29.52 -21.14
N ARG A 159 -4.51 -29.60 -21.62
CA ARG A 159 -4.03 -30.74 -22.42
C ARG A 159 -4.15 -32.04 -21.63
N TRP A 160 -3.76 -32.04 -20.35
CA TRP A 160 -3.91 -33.23 -19.52
C TRP A 160 -5.37 -33.67 -19.40
N LYS A 161 -6.28 -32.73 -19.17
CA LYS A 161 -7.72 -33.00 -19.06
C LYS A 161 -8.29 -33.56 -20.37
N GLY A 162 -7.86 -33.05 -21.52
CA GLY A 162 -8.31 -33.50 -22.84
C GLY A 162 -7.76 -34.87 -23.23
N ASP A 163 -6.43 -35.02 -23.19
CA ASP A 163 -5.75 -36.20 -23.71
C ASP A 163 -5.80 -37.39 -22.73
N PHE A 164 -5.83 -37.12 -21.41
CA PHE A 164 -5.80 -38.15 -20.37
C PHE A 164 -6.78 -37.87 -19.22
N GLY A 165 -8.05 -37.60 -19.53
CA GLY A 165 -9.09 -37.25 -18.55
C GLY A 165 -9.21 -38.20 -17.35
N LYS A 166 -9.14 -39.52 -17.56
CA LYS A 166 -9.18 -40.50 -16.45
C LYS A 166 -8.01 -40.32 -15.47
N SER A 167 -6.80 -40.09 -15.98
CA SER A 167 -5.62 -39.86 -15.13
C SER A 167 -5.70 -38.51 -14.42
N TYR A 168 -6.24 -37.49 -15.08
CA TYR A 168 -6.46 -36.17 -14.50
C TYR A 168 -7.44 -36.22 -13.31
N GLU A 169 -8.53 -36.98 -13.44
CA GLU A 169 -9.49 -37.21 -12.34
C GLU A 169 -8.91 -38.04 -11.21
N GLN A 170 -8.22 -39.14 -11.52
CA GLN A 170 -7.58 -40.02 -10.53
C GLN A 170 -6.48 -39.33 -9.73
N ALA A 171 -5.78 -38.35 -10.32
CA ALA A 171 -4.81 -37.52 -9.63
C ALA A 171 -5.46 -36.37 -8.83
N TYR A 172 -6.80 -36.31 -8.77
CA TYR A 172 -7.57 -35.31 -8.05
C TYR A 172 -7.24 -33.85 -8.44
N ILE A 173 -6.80 -33.63 -9.69
CA ILE A 173 -6.39 -32.30 -10.17
C ILE A 173 -7.50 -31.24 -10.03
N PRO A 174 -8.79 -31.51 -10.33
CA PRO A 174 -9.86 -30.54 -10.10
C PRO A 174 -9.90 -30.00 -8.66
N LEU A 175 -9.54 -30.83 -7.67
CA LEU A 175 -9.60 -30.48 -6.25
C LEU A 175 -8.38 -29.67 -5.80
N CYS A 176 -7.23 -29.83 -6.46
CA CYS A 176 -5.99 -29.14 -6.08
C CYS A 176 -5.64 -27.94 -6.96
N LEU A 177 -6.34 -27.70 -8.08
CA LEU A 177 -6.03 -26.62 -9.02
C LEU A 177 -5.99 -25.24 -8.34
N VAL A 178 -6.96 -24.97 -7.46
CA VAL A 178 -6.99 -23.70 -6.70
C VAL A 178 -5.72 -23.54 -5.86
N LYS A 179 -5.24 -24.61 -5.20
CA LYS A 179 -4.03 -24.56 -4.38
C LYS A 179 -2.78 -24.27 -5.21
N LEU A 180 -2.69 -24.82 -6.42
CA LEU A 180 -1.57 -24.57 -7.34
C LEU A 180 -1.54 -23.11 -7.83
N LEU A 181 -2.69 -22.43 -7.86
CA LEU A 181 -2.78 -21.03 -8.28
C LEU A 181 -2.47 -20.04 -7.15
N VAL A 182 -2.51 -20.47 -5.88
CA VAL A 182 -2.31 -19.59 -4.72
C VAL A 182 -1.01 -18.78 -4.82
N PRO A 183 0.17 -19.36 -5.11
CA PRO A 183 1.42 -18.59 -5.16
C PRO A 183 1.38 -17.47 -6.21
N PHE A 184 0.78 -17.72 -7.38
CA PHE A 184 0.65 -16.72 -8.44
C PHE A 184 -0.28 -15.57 -8.04
N VAL A 185 -1.44 -15.90 -7.46
CA VAL A 185 -2.39 -14.87 -6.98
C VAL A 185 -1.75 -14.05 -5.88
N ARG A 186 -1.05 -14.67 -4.94
CA ARG A 186 -0.32 -13.99 -3.87
C ARG A 186 0.73 -13.03 -4.43
N LEU A 187 1.52 -13.48 -5.39
CA LEU A 187 2.52 -12.64 -6.05
C LEU A 187 1.88 -11.41 -6.73
N GLN A 188 0.74 -11.58 -7.41
CA GLN A 188 -0.02 -10.47 -8.00
C GLN A 188 -0.60 -9.51 -6.94
N MET A 189 -0.90 -10.02 -5.75
CA MET A 189 -1.50 -9.27 -4.65
C MET A 189 -0.48 -8.61 -3.71
N VAL A 190 0.83 -8.78 -3.93
CA VAL A 190 1.90 -8.19 -3.10
C VAL A 190 1.68 -6.68 -2.90
N ALA A 191 1.29 -5.96 -3.95
CA ALA A 191 1.11 -4.51 -3.92
C ALA A 191 -0.29 -4.04 -3.49
N TRP A 192 -1.20 -4.97 -3.20
CA TRP A 192 -2.62 -4.64 -3.10
C TRP A 192 -2.92 -3.88 -1.81
N ASN A 193 -3.42 -2.66 -1.96
CA ASN A 193 -3.91 -1.84 -0.86
C ASN A 193 -5.35 -1.38 -1.14
N PRO A 194 -6.37 -1.98 -0.51
CA PRO A 194 -7.77 -1.66 -0.80
C PRO A 194 -8.16 -0.21 -0.48
N ILE A 195 -7.41 0.47 0.38
CA ILE A 195 -7.72 1.86 0.82
C ILE A 195 -7.13 2.88 -0.16
N GLU A 196 -6.01 2.59 -0.81
CA GLU A 196 -5.42 3.44 -1.84
C GLU A 196 -6.04 3.21 -3.23
N MET A 197 -6.66 2.03 -3.46
CA MET A 197 -7.11 1.58 -4.77
C MET A 197 -8.48 2.11 -5.25
N TYR A 198 -8.99 3.22 -4.69
CA TYR A 198 -10.16 3.92 -5.27
C TYR A 198 -9.91 4.50 -6.68
N PHE A 199 -8.69 4.37 -7.24
CA PHE A 199 -8.34 4.94 -8.54
C PHE A 199 -7.69 3.99 -9.56
N CYS A 200 -7.47 2.70 -9.25
CA CYS A 200 -6.71 1.79 -10.14
C CYS A 200 -7.34 0.40 -10.40
N ILE A 201 -8.67 0.27 -10.32
CA ILE A 201 -9.34 -0.94 -10.86
C ILE A 201 -9.28 -0.99 -12.41
N VAL A 202 -8.87 0.10 -13.07
CA VAL A 202 -8.94 0.22 -14.55
C VAL A 202 -7.75 -0.37 -15.31
N HIS A 203 -6.73 -0.93 -14.65
CA HIS A 203 -5.56 -1.50 -15.33
C HIS A 203 -5.36 -2.99 -15.06
N TRP A 204 -6.45 -3.76 -15.05
CA TRP A 204 -6.37 -5.18 -15.37
C TRP A 204 -6.30 -5.35 -16.89
N LYS A 205 -5.17 -4.97 -17.51
CA LYS A 205 -4.88 -5.43 -18.86
C LYS A 205 -4.32 -6.84 -18.75
N GLY A 206 -5.20 -7.81 -18.98
CA GLY A 206 -4.77 -9.14 -19.38
C GLY A 206 -3.75 -9.00 -20.49
N THR A 207 -2.59 -9.60 -20.29
CA THR A 207 -1.61 -9.86 -21.32
C THR A 207 -2.28 -10.71 -22.39
N GLU A 208 -2.72 -10.06 -23.46
CA GLU A 208 -2.94 -10.71 -24.75
C GLU A 208 -1.56 -11.02 -25.32
N GLY A 209 -1.28 -12.33 -25.42
CA GLY A 209 -0.14 -12.96 -26.05
C GLY A 209 -0.51 -14.40 -26.32
#